data_AF-A0A7K1UEX2-F1
#
_entry.id   AF-A0A7K1UEX2-F1
#
_cell.length_a   1.000
_cell.length_b   1.000
_cell.length_c   1.000
_cell.angle_alpha   90.00
_cell.angle_beta   90.00
_cell.angle_gamma   90.00
#
_symmetry.space_group_name_H-M   'P 1'
#
loop_
_entity.id
_entity.type
_entity.pdbx_description
1 polymer ?
#
loop_
_entity_poly.entity_id
_entity_poly.type
_entity_poly.pdbx_seq_one_letter_code
_entity_poly.pdbx_strand_id
1 'polypeptide(L)'
;MSAPVVLLDANVLVPQRLSSLLLTLAERDLFQPRWSDRILDEVERTLVNKLGLGADKVARRLAAMRRAFPRAAVVGLEDFTGDPRCHPKDQHVYAAAQWATADLLVTFNLSDFPAESSQPGDVPVRHPDHFLLRLWAEHQQAVESGIEYEAKRMRRPPMDVRGVLSGIAPITPMTANTLHNHWGQRATTLPAYEAADPMQSPYAGSMGEPDFGKPDHVLYVWWTALADRFTNAAAKEVLHSLTWLPEAFGDYEWVDEMLRGYSLASKVYYAVDAPEEVAYMRFIPEVAQSSRTFAPMAVPSAVFVTLVRTGPKQWMVWGLGDHMPSLRDIRG
;
A
#
# COMPACT_ATOMS: atom_id res chain seq x y z
N MET A 1 28.79 -4.11 10.19
CA MET A 1 28.09 -3.77 11.45
C MET A 1 27.26 -4.98 11.85
N SER A 2 26.97 -5.17 13.14
CA SER A 2 26.02 -6.23 13.56
C SER A 2 24.60 -5.85 13.17
N ALA A 3 23.74 -6.84 12.92
CA ALA A 3 22.31 -6.60 12.72
C ALA A 3 21.68 -6.01 14.00
N PRO A 4 20.73 -5.05 13.90
CA PRO A 4 20.17 -4.34 15.04
C PRO A 4 19.40 -5.26 15.97
N VAL A 5 19.47 -5.02 17.28
CA VAL A 5 18.72 -5.73 18.32
C VAL A 5 17.35 -5.08 18.47
N VAL A 6 16.28 -5.85 18.27
CA VAL A 6 14.91 -5.32 18.24
C VAL A 6 14.02 -6.09 19.20
N LEU A 7 13.45 -5.41 20.19
CA LEU A 7 12.41 -6.00 21.03
C LEU A 7 11.08 -6.00 20.27
N LEU A 8 10.42 -7.15 20.22
CA LEU A 8 9.09 -7.32 19.63
C LEU A 8 8.03 -7.42 20.74
N ASP A 9 7.07 -6.50 20.73
CA ASP A 9 5.93 -6.50 21.66
C ASP A 9 4.92 -7.63 21.36
N ALA A 10 4.15 -8.02 22.37
CA ALA A 10 3.10 -9.03 22.28
C ALA A 10 2.03 -8.64 21.25
N ASN A 11 1.67 -7.36 21.13
CA ASN A 11 0.70 -6.89 20.14
C ASN A 11 1.19 -7.07 18.68
N VAL A 12 2.51 -7.09 18.44
CA VAL A 12 3.16 -7.39 17.16
C VAL A 12 3.28 -8.89 16.91
N LEU A 13 3.52 -9.66 17.98
CA LEU A 13 3.65 -11.12 17.92
C LEU A 13 2.30 -11.85 17.85
N VAL A 14 1.18 -11.28 18.32
CA VAL A 14 -0.13 -11.94 18.23
C VAL A 14 -0.57 -12.20 16.78
N PRO A 15 -0.62 -11.21 15.86
CA PRO A 15 -1.10 -11.42 14.50
C PRO A 15 -0.18 -12.36 13.70
N GLN A 16 -0.69 -13.55 13.39
CA GLN A 16 0.11 -14.65 12.83
C GLN A 16 0.85 -14.28 11.53
N ARG A 17 0.25 -13.46 10.66
CA ARG A 17 0.86 -13.06 9.38
C ARG A 17 2.05 -12.13 9.58
N LEU A 18 1.89 -11.08 10.41
CA LEU A 18 2.96 -10.13 10.74
C LEU A 18 4.09 -10.83 11.52
N SER A 19 3.75 -11.59 12.55
CA SER A 19 4.72 -12.35 13.34
C SER A 19 5.53 -13.35 12.50
N SER A 20 4.89 -14.08 11.59
CA SER A 20 5.60 -15.03 10.73
C SER A 20 6.56 -14.32 9.77
N LEU A 21 6.15 -13.19 9.18
CA LEU A 21 7.02 -12.37 8.34
C LEU A 21 8.21 -11.80 9.13
N LEU A 22 7.97 -11.16 10.28
CA LEU A 22 9.04 -10.57 11.10
C LEU A 22 10.09 -11.61 11.52
N LEU A 23 9.64 -12.79 11.96
CA LEU A 23 10.54 -13.88 12.32
C LEU A 23 11.29 -14.44 11.09
N THR A 24 10.66 -14.50 9.93
CA THR A 24 11.35 -14.89 8.68
C THR A 24 12.36 -13.84 8.20
N LEU A 25 12.15 -12.55 8.47
CA LEU A 25 13.17 -11.51 8.22
C LEU A 25 14.33 -11.61 9.23
N ALA A 26 14.04 -11.89 10.50
CA ALA A 26 15.03 -12.16 11.54
C ALA A 26 15.87 -13.42 11.27
N GLU A 27 15.27 -14.49 10.74
CA GLU A 27 15.95 -15.73 10.30
C GLU A 27 16.98 -15.46 9.18
N ARG A 28 16.93 -14.28 8.54
CA ARG A 28 17.82 -13.83 7.46
C ARG A 28 18.75 -12.71 7.89
N ASP A 29 19.04 -12.62 9.19
CA ASP A 29 19.97 -11.68 9.83
C ASP A 29 19.68 -10.19 9.57
N LEU A 30 18.45 -9.82 9.19
CA LEU A 30 18.04 -8.42 9.04
C LEU A 30 17.92 -7.68 10.37
N PHE A 31 17.61 -8.41 11.45
CA PHE A 31 17.64 -7.92 12.83
C PHE A 31 17.68 -9.12 13.80
N GLN A 32 18.12 -8.86 15.03
CA GLN A 32 18.13 -9.82 16.13
C GLN A 32 16.89 -9.63 17.00
N PRO A 33 15.88 -10.50 16.92
CA PRO A 33 14.66 -10.35 17.70
C PRO A 33 14.93 -10.63 19.18
N ARG A 34 14.21 -9.92 20.05
CA ARG A 34 14.19 -10.10 21.51
C ARG A 34 12.75 -10.07 22.04
N TRP A 35 12.50 -10.83 23.10
CA TRP A 35 11.26 -10.82 23.89
C TRP A 35 11.52 -11.41 25.27
N SER A 36 10.80 -10.95 26.30
CA SER A 36 10.77 -11.63 27.60
C SER A 36 9.75 -12.77 27.61
N ASP A 37 9.83 -13.70 28.55
CA ASP A 37 8.80 -14.74 28.69
C ASP A 37 7.43 -14.14 29.01
N ARG A 38 7.37 -13.06 29.81
CA ARG A 38 6.12 -12.33 30.08
C ARG A 38 5.45 -11.82 28.79
N ILE A 39 6.21 -11.33 27.81
CA ILE A 39 5.68 -10.96 26.48
C ILE A 39 5.08 -12.19 25.78
N LEU A 40 5.73 -13.36 25.85
CA LEU A 40 5.17 -14.58 25.26
C LEU A 40 3.93 -15.08 26.00
N ASP A 41 3.84 -14.92 27.31
CA ASP A 41 2.64 -15.24 28.10
C ASP A 41 1.46 -14.31 27.72
N GLU A 42 1.74 -13.04 27.42
CA GLU A 42 0.74 -12.09 26.91
C GLU A 42 0.22 -12.49 25.51
N VAL A 43 1.12 -13.02 24.65
CA VAL A 43 0.77 -13.61 23.35
C VAL A 43 -0.08 -14.87 23.55
N GLU A 44 0.29 -15.78 24.47
CA GLU A 44 -0.48 -16.98 24.78
C GLU A 44 -1.90 -16.64 25.26
N ARG A 45 -1.97 -15.82 26.31
CA ARG A 45 -3.22 -15.33 26.92
C ARG A 45 -4.13 -14.68 25.88
N THR A 46 -3.57 -13.92 24.94
CA THR A 46 -4.36 -13.28 23.88
C THR A 46 -4.87 -14.29 22.84
N LEU A 47 -4.02 -15.20 22.37
CA LEU A 47 -4.40 -16.21 21.36
C LEU A 47 -5.45 -17.20 21.91
N VAL A 48 -5.28 -17.66 23.15
CA VAL A 48 -6.21 -18.61 23.78
C VAL A 48 -7.48 -17.90 24.24
N ASN A 49 -7.37 -16.88 25.10
CA ASN A 49 -8.54 -16.36 25.83
C ASN A 49 -9.34 -15.31 25.05
N LYS A 50 -8.70 -14.52 24.15
CA LYS A 50 -9.40 -13.51 23.35
C LYS A 50 -9.77 -13.99 21.95
N LEU A 51 -8.91 -14.82 21.34
CA LEU A 51 -9.08 -15.28 19.96
C LEU A 51 -9.56 -16.74 19.85
N GLY A 52 -9.67 -17.47 20.97
CA GLY A 52 -10.25 -18.81 21.01
C GLY A 52 -9.41 -19.91 20.32
N LEU A 53 -8.10 -19.70 20.15
CA LEU A 53 -7.23 -20.75 19.59
C LEU A 53 -6.97 -21.82 20.66
N GLY A 54 -7.09 -23.10 20.29
CA GLY A 54 -6.79 -24.22 21.19
C GLY A 54 -5.35 -24.17 21.70
N ALA A 55 -5.19 -24.33 23.03
CA ALA A 55 -3.91 -24.16 23.74
C ALA A 55 -2.75 -24.95 23.11
N ASP A 56 -2.94 -26.23 22.76
CA ASP A 56 -1.92 -27.05 22.10
C ASP A 56 -1.37 -26.46 20.80
N LYS A 57 -2.17 -25.67 20.06
CA LYS A 57 -1.72 -24.99 18.84
C LYS A 57 -0.86 -23.77 19.19
N VAL A 58 -1.22 -23.06 20.26
CA VAL A 58 -0.49 -21.88 20.76
C VAL A 58 0.83 -22.29 21.41
N ALA A 59 0.82 -23.27 22.31
CA ALA A 59 2.02 -23.83 22.93
C ALA A 59 3.02 -24.34 21.88
N ARG A 60 2.56 -25.06 20.84
CA ARG A 60 3.43 -25.47 19.71
C ARG A 60 4.01 -24.30 18.92
N ARG A 61 3.25 -23.21 18.73
CA ARG A 61 3.75 -21.97 18.10
C ARG A 61 4.86 -21.34 18.92
N LEU A 62 4.65 -21.15 20.22
CA LEU A 62 5.62 -20.52 21.12
C LEU A 62 6.88 -21.39 21.31
N ALA A 63 6.74 -22.71 21.41
CA ALA A 63 7.86 -23.64 21.41
C ALA A 63 8.68 -23.58 20.10
N ALA A 64 8.02 -23.44 18.95
CA ALA A 64 8.70 -23.25 17.67
C ALA A 64 9.48 -21.92 17.62
N MET A 65 8.91 -20.83 18.15
CA MET A 65 9.58 -19.52 18.26
C MET A 65 10.82 -19.60 19.17
N ARG A 66 10.68 -20.14 20.40
CA ARG A 66 11.79 -20.33 21.34
C ARG A 66 12.91 -21.20 20.75
N ARG A 67 12.57 -22.25 20.01
CA ARG A 67 13.55 -23.14 19.34
C ARG A 67 14.26 -22.48 18.15
N ALA A 68 13.56 -21.66 17.36
CA ALA A 68 14.14 -20.95 16.23
C ALA A 68 15.08 -19.81 16.68
N PHE A 69 14.73 -19.13 17.78
CA PHE A 69 15.48 -17.99 18.30
C PHE A 69 15.88 -18.20 19.77
N PRO A 70 16.81 -19.13 20.07
CA PRO A 70 17.22 -19.42 21.44
C PRO A 70 17.90 -18.23 22.15
N ARG A 71 18.39 -17.24 21.38
CA ARG A 71 18.98 -16.00 21.91
C ARG A 71 17.99 -14.84 22.01
N ALA A 72 16.71 -15.02 21.65
CA ALA A 72 15.71 -13.96 21.75
C ALA A 72 15.19 -13.73 23.18
N ALA A 73 15.29 -14.74 24.05
CA ALA A 73 14.84 -14.63 25.43
C ALA A 73 15.61 -13.55 26.20
N VAL A 74 14.88 -12.59 26.74
CA VAL A 74 15.37 -11.58 27.70
C VAL A 74 15.07 -12.09 29.11
N VAL A 75 16.12 -12.34 29.88
CA VAL A 75 16.09 -12.94 31.24
C VAL A 75 16.78 -12.02 32.25
N GLY A 76 16.49 -12.15 33.55
CA GLY A 76 17.04 -11.26 34.58
C GLY A 76 16.24 -9.96 34.76
N LEU A 77 14.94 -10.00 34.51
CA LEU A 77 14.02 -8.85 34.60
C LEU A 77 13.20 -8.82 35.90
N GLU A 78 13.41 -9.78 36.80
CA GLU A 78 12.59 -10.04 37.98
C GLU A 78 12.58 -8.85 38.95
N ASP A 79 13.72 -8.17 39.10
CA ASP A 79 13.91 -7.00 39.97
C ASP A 79 13.81 -5.65 39.23
N PHE A 80 13.54 -5.65 37.92
CA PHE A 80 13.58 -4.40 37.13
C PHE A 80 12.32 -3.55 37.33
N THR A 81 12.46 -2.43 38.04
CA THR A 81 11.41 -1.41 38.14
C THR A 81 11.24 -0.72 36.78
N GLY A 82 10.15 -1.04 36.08
CA GLY A 82 9.84 -0.45 34.78
C GLY A 82 9.63 1.08 34.84
N ASP A 83 9.84 1.74 33.70
CA ASP A 83 9.85 3.19 33.62
C ASP A 83 8.46 3.80 33.96
N PRO A 84 8.35 4.69 34.97
CA PRO A 84 7.07 5.29 35.36
C PRO A 84 6.47 6.21 34.30
N ARG A 85 7.22 6.59 33.24
CA ARG A 85 6.72 7.31 32.07
C ARG A 85 5.92 6.40 31.12
N CYS A 86 6.12 5.08 31.17
CA CYS A 86 5.32 4.11 30.41
C CYS A 86 3.96 3.89 31.07
N HIS A 87 2.97 3.50 30.27
CA HIS A 87 1.69 3.01 30.79
C HIS A 87 1.91 1.77 31.68
N PRO A 88 1.23 1.63 32.83
CA PRO A 88 1.59 0.62 33.85
C PRO A 88 1.55 -0.85 33.40
N LYS A 89 0.85 -1.18 32.32
CA LYS A 89 0.83 -2.56 31.78
C LYS A 89 2.06 -2.85 30.93
N ASP A 90 2.61 -1.83 30.30
CA ASP A 90 3.59 -1.90 29.20
C ASP A 90 5.01 -1.54 29.68
N GLN A 91 5.14 -1.04 30.92
CA GLN A 91 6.38 -0.93 31.69
C GLN A 91 7.31 -2.14 31.56
N HIS A 92 6.76 -3.36 31.57
CA HIS A 92 7.53 -4.59 31.46
C HIS A 92 8.11 -4.83 30.05
N VAL A 93 7.47 -4.28 29.02
CA VAL A 93 7.94 -4.32 27.63
C VAL A 93 9.12 -3.36 27.49
N TYR A 94 9.00 -2.13 28.00
CA TYR A 94 10.08 -1.14 27.93
C TYR A 94 11.31 -1.57 28.75
N ALA A 95 11.09 -2.13 29.95
CA ALA A 95 12.14 -2.74 30.77
C ALA A 95 12.93 -3.82 30.00
N ALA A 96 12.22 -4.71 29.29
CA ALA A 96 12.87 -5.73 28.46
C ALA A 96 13.67 -5.13 27.30
N ALA A 97 13.23 -4.01 26.72
CA ALA A 97 13.95 -3.31 25.66
C ALA A 97 15.26 -2.70 26.18
N GLN A 98 15.21 -2.00 27.32
CA GLN A 98 16.39 -1.40 27.97
C GLN A 98 17.39 -2.48 28.40
N TRP A 99 16.93 -3.54 29.06
CA TRP A 99 17.77 -4.64 29.56
C TRP A 99 18.43 -5.44 28.42
N ALA A 100 17.73 -5.63 27.30
CA ALA A 100 18.28 -6.28 26.12
C ALA A 100 19.23 -5.39 25.30
N THR A 101 19.48 -4.15 25.76
CA THR A 101 20.15 -3.06 25.04
C THR A 101 19.65 -2.97 23.59
N ALA A 102 18.32 -2.93 23.43
CA ALA A 102 17.70 -2.93 22.11
C ALA A 102 17.92 -1.59 21.40
N ASP A 103 18.31 -1.66 20.12
CA ASP A 103 18.37 -0.50 19.23
C ASP A 103 16.96 0.03 18.91
N LEU A 104 15.92 -0.80 19.08
CA LEU A 104 14.53 -0.46 18.80
C LEU A 104 13.52 -1.34 19.56
N LEU A 105 12.42 -0.73 20.02
CA LEU A 105 11.17 -1.41 20.39
C LEU A 105 10.15 -1.30 19.26
N VAL A 106 9.54 -2.42 18.86
CA VAL A 106 8.47 -2.46 17.85
C VAL A 106 7.14 -2.85 18.50
N THR A 107 6.16 -1.95 18.41
CA THR A 107 4.84 -2.04 19.07
C THR A 107 3.78 -1.28 18.27
N PHE A 108 2.50 -1.64 18.41
CA PHE A 108 1.38 -0.80 17.94
C PHE A 108 1.09 0.39 18.86
N ASN A 109 1.39 0.27 20.15
CA ASN A 109 0.91 1.18 21.19
C ASN A 109 1.91 2.32 21.46
N LEU A 110 2.21 3.16 20.45
CA LEU A 110 3.26 4.19 20.58
C LEU A 110 3.03 5.18 21.74
N SER A 111 1.78 5.45 22.11
CA SER A 111 1.39 6.33 23.22
C SER A 111 1.71 5.79 24.61
N ASP A 112 1.96 4.48 24.72
CA ASP A 112 2.12 3.80 26.01
C ASP A 112 3.59 3.86 26.49
N PHE A 113 4.46 4.51 25.72
CA PHE A 113 5.91 4.63 25.94
C PHE A 113 6.40 6.09 25.85
N PRO A 114 7.60 6.42 26.38
CA PRO A 114 8.18 7.75 26.24
C PRO A 114 8.38 8.15 24.78
N ALA A 115 8.19 9.42 24.47
CA ALA A 115 8.46 9.94 23.13
C ALA A 115 9.96 9.83 22.79
N GLU A 116 10.29 9.50 21.54
CA GLU A 116 11.67 9.51 21.03
C GLU A 116 12.31 10.88 21.36
N SER A 117 13.55 10.87 21.88
CA SER A 117 14.31 12.02 22.43
C SER A 117 13.94 12.56 23.83
N SER A 118 13.03 11.91 24.59
CA SER A 118 12.68 12.35 25.95
C SER A 118 13.87 12.38 26.93
N GLN A 119 14.76 11.37 26.90
CA GLN A 119 16.05 11.35 27.61
C GLN A 119 17.14 10.66 26.78
N PRO A 120 18.44 11.01 26.99
CA PRO A 120 19.56 10.27 26.39
C PRO A 120 19.58 8.81 26.86
N GLY A 121 19.61 7.87 25.92
CA GLY A 121 19.58 6.43 26.20
C GLY A 121 18.17 5.81 26.23
N ASP A 122 17.11 6.59 26.00
CA ASP A 122 15.77 6.03 25.76
C ASP A 122 15.78 5.15 24.50
N VAL A 123 15.23 3.93 24.63
CA VAL A 123 15.07 3.03 23.48
C VAL A 123 14.02 3.62 22.52
N PRO A 124 14.34 3.83 21.22
CA PRO A 124 13.38 4.35 20.26
C PRO A 124 12.21 3.37 20.03
N VAL A 125 11.02 3.89 19.75
CA VAL A 125 9.77 3.11 19.68
C VAL A 125 9.12 3.32 18.31
N ARG A 126 8.89 2.23 17.57
CA ARG A 126 8.41 2.30 16.18
C ARG A 126 7.23 1.38 15.93
N HIS A 127 6.29 1.87 15.13
CA HIS A 127 5.18 1.05 14.62
C HIS A 127 5.73 -0.02 13.66
N PRO A 128 5.25 -1.28 13.70
CA PRO A 128 5.76 -2.36 12.84
C PRO A 128 5.71 -2.03 11.35
N ASP A 129 4.73 -1.24 10.93
CA ASP A 129 4.60 -0.79 9.54
C ASP A 129 5.77 0.13 9.11
N HIS A 130 6.15 1.09 9.95
CA HIS A 130 7.31 1.95 9.68
C HIS A 130 8.64 1.20 9.84
N PHE A 131 8.70 0.19 10.72
CA PHE A 131 9.87 -0.66 10.88
C PHE A 131 10.13 -1.53 9.63
N LEU A 132 9.09 -2.18 9.10
CA LEU A 132 9.20 -2.97 7.86
C LEU A 132 9.55 -2.10 6.65
N LEU A 133 8.98 -0.90 6.52
CA LEU A 133 9.37 0.07 5.49
C LEU A 133 10.84 0.51 5.62
N ARG A 134 11.33 0.73 6.86
CA ARG A 134 12.75 1.04 7.10
C ARG A 134 13.65 -0.12 6.67
N LEU A 135 13.38 -1.34 7.13
CA LEU A 135 14.13 -2.54 6.73
C LEU A 135 14.14 -2.70 5.20
N TRP A 136 13.04 -2.41 4.52
CA TRP A 136 12.98 -2.48 3.06
C TRP A 136 13.78 -1.36 2.38
N ALA A 137 13.76 -0.13 2.90
CA ALA A 137 14.59 0.96 2.38
C ALA A 137 16.10 0.72 2.58
N GLU A 138 16.49 0.11 3.70
CA GLU A 138 17.90 -0.17 4.05
C GLU A 138 18.42 -1.47 3.39
N HIS A 139 17.56 -2.49 3.26
CA HIS A 139 17.93 -3.86 2.89
C HIS A 139 16.97 -4.49 1.86
N GLN A 140 16.55 -3.68 0.88
CA GLN A 140 15.54 -4.00 -0.14
C GLN A 140 15.54 -5.45 -0.63
N GLN A 141 16.62 -5.90 -1.26
CA GLN A 141 16.72 -7.24 -1.86
C GLN A 141 16.60 -8.38 -0.83
N ALA A 142 17.08 -8.16 0.40
CA ALA A 142 17.05 -9.16 1.46
C ALA A 142 15.66 -9.27 2.11
N VAL A 143 14.93 -8.15 2.24
CA VAL A 143 13.50 -8.15 2.61
C VAL A 143 12.66 -8.82 1.52
N GLU A 144 12.93 -8.48 0.26
CA GLU A 144 12.21 -9.06 -0.89
C GLU A 144 12.33 -10.58 -0.94
N SER A 145 13.57 -11.07 -0.90
CA SER A 145 13.88 -12.51 -0.88
C SER A 145 13.35 -13.21 0.39
N GLY A 146 13.18 -12.49 1.51
CA GLY A 146 12.54 -13.01 2.73
C GLY A 146 11.04 -13.24 2.57
N ILE A 147 10.31 -12.32 1.94
CA ILE A 147 8.87 -12.47 1.67
C ILE A 147 8.61 -13.56 0.62
N GLU A 148 9.46 -13.69 -0.39
CA GLU A 148 9.38 -14.82 -1.33
C GLU A 148 9.60 -16.17 -0.64
N TYR A 149 10.54 -16.25 0.31
CA TYR A 149 10.77 -17.44 1.10
C TYR A 149 9.58 -17.75 2.01
N GLU A 150 9.00 -16.73 2.65
CA GLU A 150 7.78 -16.85 3.47
C GLU A 150 6.61 -17.40 2.65
N ALA A 151 6.38 -16.88 1.45
CA ALA A 151 5.38 -17.40 0.51
C ALA A 151 5.60 -18.89 0.19
N LYS A 152 6.83 -19.25 -0.22
CA LYS A 152 7.24 -20.65 -0.51
C LYS A 152 7.11 -21.59 0.70
N ARG A 153 7.23 -21.07 1.93
CA ARG A 153 7.10 -21.84 3.18
C ARG A 153 5.63 -22.13 3.53
N MET A 154 4.69 -21.27 3.15
CA MET A 154 3.26 -21.46 3.40
C MET A 154 2.64 -22.43 2.39
N ARG A 155 2.49 -23.70 2.79
CA ARG A 155 1.97 -24.79 1.94
C ARG A 155 0.49 -25.13 2.13
N ARG A 156 -0.20 -24.53 3.11
CA ARG A 156 -1.61 -24.81 3.44
C ARG A 156 -2.36 -23.54 3.90
N PRO A 157 -3.05 -22.82 3.01
CA PRO A 157 -3.00 -22.97 1.54
C PRO A 157 -1.60 -22.63 1.00
N PRO A 158 -1.24 -23.08 -0.21
CA PRO A 158 -0.13 -22.50 -0.97
C PRO A 158 -0.32 -20.98 -1.09
N MET A 159 0.72 -20.21 -0.81
CA MET A 159 0.70 -18.75 -0.93
C MET A 159 1.74 -18.27 -1.93
N ASP A 160 1.42 -17.21 -2.64
CA ASP A 160 2.37 -16.38 -3.39
C ASP A 160 2.71 -15.12 -2.57
N VAL A 161 3.57 -14.26 -3.13
CA VAL A 161 3.93 -12.97 -2.53
C VAL A 161 2.70 -12.11 -2.29
N ARG A 162 1.77 -12.04 -3.27
CA ARG A 162 0.52 -11.29 -3.16
C ARG A 162 -0.29 -11.74 -1.95
N GLY A 163 -0.45 -13.05 -1.75
CA GLY A 163 -1.11 -13.62 -0.58
C GLY A 163 -0.45 -13.27 0.75
N VAL A 164 0.90 -13.26 0.82
CA VAL A 164 1.62 -12.83 2.03
C VAL A 164 1.33 -11.36 2.33
N LEU A 165 1.41 -10.48 1.32
CA LEU A 165 1.17 -9.05 1.44
C LEU A 165 -0.29 -8.73 1.80
N SER A 166 -1.26 -9.36 1.13
CA SER A 166 -2.68 -9.28 1.51
C SER A 166 -2.95 -9.81 2.92
N GLY A 167 -2.16 -10.77 3.40
CA GLY A 167 -2.23 -11.29 4.76
C GLY A 167 -1.74 -10.31 5.84
N ILE A 168 -0.83 -9.40 5.52
CA ILE A 168 -0.37 -8.34 6.43
C ILE A 168 -1.06 -6.99 6.22
N ALA A 169 -1.76 -6.78 5.09
CA ALA A 169 -2.44 -5.52 4.78
C ALA A 169 -3.41 -4.99 5.85
N PRO A 170 -4.20 -5.82 6.57
CA PRO A 170 -5.05 -5.33 7.66
C PRO A 170 -4.29 -4.86 8.91
N ILE A 171 -2.96 -5.01 8.94
CA ILE A 171 -2.11 -4.87 10.13
C ILE A 171 -0.99 -3.84 9.88
N THR A 172 -0.33 -3.92 8.73
CA THR A 172 0.72 -3.00 8.27
C THR A 172 0.40 -2.54 6.84
N PRO A 173 -0.65 -1.71 6.66
CA PRO A 173 -1.15 -1.33 5.34
C PRO A 173 -0.15 -0.53 4.51
N MET A 174 0.72 0.30 5.11
CA MET A 174 1.68 1.10 4.34
C MET A 174 2.76 0.22 3.72
N THR A 175 3.27 -0.76 4.46
CA THR A 175 4.20 -1.82 4.02
C THR A 175 3.52 -2.70 3.01
N ALA A 176 2.33 -3.22 3.34
CA ALA A 176 1.61 -4.14 2.46
C ALA A 176 1.27 -3.47 1.13
N ASN A 177 0.82 -2.21 1.16
CA ASN A 177 0.60 -1.42 -0.04
C ASN A 177 1.93 -1.10 -0.72
N THR A 178 2.90 -0.45 -0.08
CA THR A 178 4.19 -0.08 -0.71
C THR A 178 4.90 -1.29 -1.32
N LEU A 179 4.88 -2.45 -0.68
CA LEU A 179 5.44 -3.68 -1.22
C LEU A 179 4.53 -4.34 -2.25
N HIS A 180 3.20 -4.37 -2.10
CA HIS A 180 2.30 -4.82 -3.17
C HIS A 180 2.40 -3.92 -4.40
N ASN A 181 2.72 -2.65 -4.16
CA ASN A 181 2.95 -1.61 -5.13
C ASN A 181 4.39 -1.65 -5.66
N HIS A 182 5.37 -2.26 -4.97
CA HIS A 182 6.75 -2.42 -5.43
C HIS A 182 7.00 -3.77 -6.13
N TRP A 183 6.54 -4.89 -5.57
CA TRP A 183 6.14 -6.05 -6.38
C TRP A 183 5.05 -5.67 -7.38
N GLY A 184 4.40 -4.52 -7.19
CA GLY A 184 3.51 -3.87 -8.14
C GLY A 184 4.23 -3.04 -9.19
N GLN A 185 5.45 -2.58 -8.92
CA GLN A 185 6.38 -2.11 -9.95
C GLN A 185 7.22 -3.29 -10.47
N ARG A 186 6.85 -4.49 -10.04
CA ARG A 186 6.92 -5.77 -10.74
C ARG A 186 5.47 -6.24 -11.19
N ALA A 187 4.56 -5.26 -11.46
CA ALA A 187 3.09 -5.18 -11.83
C ALA A 187 1.99 -5.29 -10.71
N THR A 188 1.11 -4.33 -10.31
CA THR A 188 0.77 -2.88 -10.59
C THR A 188 0.15 -2.17 -9.31
N THR A 189 -0.12 -0.84 -9.26
CA THR A 189 -0.30 0.00 -8.01
C THR A 189 -1.56 0.92 -7.84
N LEU A 190 -2.06 1.21 -6.60
CA LEU A 190 -2.62 2.51 -6.05
C LEU A 190 -3.39 2.39 -4.66
N PRO A 191 -3.66 3.50 -3.89
CA PRO A 191 -4.70 3.59 -2.82
C PRO A 191 -5.94 4.46 -3.17
N ALA A 192 -6.94 4.57 -2.26
CA ALA A 192 -8.26 5.21 -2.44
C ALA A 192 -8.34 6.71 -2.06
N TYR A 193 -9.39 7.42 -2.53
CA TYR A 193 -9.52 8.90 -2.51
C TYR A 193 -10.84 9.42 -1.89
N GLU A 194 -10.83 10.68 -1.45
CA GLU A 194 -12.01 11.51 -1.11
C GLU A 194 -12.23 12.56 -2.22
N ALA A 195 -13.49 12.91 -2.52
CA ALA A 195 -13.80 13.87 -3.58
C ALA A 195 -13.50 15.30 -3.11
N ALA A 196 -12.65 16.01 -3.85
CA ALA A 196 -12.32 17.40 -3.55
C ALA A 196 -13.51 18.35 -3.81
N ASP A 197 -13.57 19.44 -3.02
CA ASP A 197 -14.39 20.62 -3.34
C ASP A 197 -14.09 21.07 -4.78
N PRO A 198 -15.10 21.27 -5.66
CA PRO A 198 -14.87 21.70 -7.04
C PRO A 198 -13.99 22.94 -7.17
N MET A 199 -14.05 23.89 -6.21
CA MET A 199 -13.20 25.09 -6.19
C MET A 199 -11.74 24.81 -5.76
N GLN A 200 -11.50 23.66 -5.12
CA GLN A 200 -10.17 23.16 -4.73
C GLN A 200 -9.72 21.96 -5.60
N SER A 201 -10.48 21.65 -6.66
CA SER A 201 -10.14 20.62 -7.62
C SER A 201 -8.75 20.87 -8.22
N PRO A 202 -7.94 19.84 -8.50
CA PRO A 202 -6.73 19.98 -9.31
C PRO A 202 -7.01 20.65 -10.68
N TYR A 203 -8.26 20.59 -11.15
CA TYR A 203 -8.75 21.22 -12.38
C TYR A 203 -9.36 22.62 -12.18
N ALA A 204 -9.19 23.26 -11.02
CA ALA A 204 -9.70 24.62 -10.78
C ALA A 204 -9.14 25.63 -11.81
N GLY A 205 -7.91 25.43 -12.29
CA GLY A 205 -7.33 26.22 -13.40
C GLY A 205 -7.95 25.92 -14.78
N SER A 206 -8.70 24.82 -14.92
CA SER A 206 -9.40 24.40 -16.13
C SER A 206 -10.87 24.81 -16.15
N MET A 207 -11.38 25.49 -15.11
CA MET A 207 -12.70 26.15 -15.11
C MET A 207 -12.71 27.52 -15.83
N GLY A 208 -11.55 27.99 -16.30
CA GLY A 208 -11.44 29.16 -17.19
C GLY A 208 -11.66 28.80 -18.66
N GLU A 209 -11.22 29.66 -19.57
CA GLU A 209 -11.20 29.34 -21.01
C GLU A 209 -10.24 28.16 -21.29
N PRO A 210 -10.69 27.07 -21.95
CA PRO A 210 -9.86 25.88 -22.11
C PRO A 210 -8.64 26.08 -23.03
N ASP A 211 -7.44 25.88 -22.49
CA ASP A 211 -6.20 25.80 -23.28
C ASP A 211 -6.05 24.42 -23.92
N PHE A 212 -6.55 24.25 -25.16
CA PHE A 212 -6.43 23.00 -25.90
C PHE A 212 -4.98 22.61 -26.28
N GLY A 213 -3.99 23.48 -25.99
CA GLY A 213 -2.57 23.14 -26.03
C GLY A 213 -2.13 22.23 -24.88
N LYS A 214 -3.00 21.96 -23.90
CA LYS A 214 -2.74 21.09 -22.73
C LYS A 214 -3.62 19.84 -22.73
N PRO A 215 -3.06 18.62 -22.54
CA PRO A 215 -3.83 17.37 -22.55
C PRO A 215 -4.94 17.31 -21.49
N ASP A 216 -4.69 17.84 -20.30
CA ASP A 216 -5.61 17.84 -19.16
C ASP A 216 -6.83 18.74 -19.36
N HIS A 217 -6.63 19.91 -20.00
CA HIS A 217 -7.74 20.78 -20.38
C HIS A 217 -8.60 20.14 -21.49
N VAL A 218 -7.98 19.52 -22.51
CA VAL A 218 -8.71 18.78 -23.55
C VAL A 218 -9.53 17.65 -22.93
N LEU A 219 -8.93 16.81 -22.09
CA LEU A 219 -9.63 15.66 -21.54
C LEU A 219 -10.70 16.05 -20.52
N TYR A 220 -10.53 17.13 -19.76
CA TYR A 220 -11.56 17.65 -18.86
C TYR A 220 -12.81 18.13 -19.62
N VAL A 221 -12.62 18.89 -20.70
CA VAL A 221 -13.74 19.34 -21.56
C VAL A 221 -14.39 18.15 -22.28
N TRP A 222 -13.60 17.21 -22.78
CA TRP A 222 -14.11 16.00 -23.43
C TRP A 222 -14.90 15.11 -22.45
N TRP A 223 -14.41 14.90 -21.22
CA TRP A 223 -15.13 14.17 -20.17
C TRP A 223 -16.45 14.85 -19.85
N THR A 224 -16.44 16.15 -19.54
CA THR A 224 -17.65 16.84 -19.10
C THR A 224 -18.72 16.86 -20.20
N ALA A 225 -18.32 17.01 -21.47
CA ALA A 225 -19.20 16.86 -22.62
C ALA A 225 -19.76 15.42 -22.78
N LEU A 226 -19.07 14.38 -22.28
CA LEU A 226 -19.56 12.99 -22.31
C LEU A 226 -20.89 12.84 -21.54
N ALA A 227 -21.04 13.49 -20.37
CA ALA A 227 -22.24 13.36 -19.56
C ALA A 227 -23.50 13.93 -20.24
N ASP A 228 -23.36 15.05 -20.96
CA ASP A 228 -24.48 15.79 -21.58
C ASP A 228 -24.77 15.40 -23.04
N ARG A 229 -23.94 14.55 -23.66
CA ARG A 229 -23.95 14.27 -25.11
C ARG A 229 -25.28 13.77 -25.69
N PHE A 230 -26.09 13.07 -24.89
CA PHE A 230 -27.36 12.50 -25.33
C PHE A 230 -28.52 13.52 -25.31
N THR A 231 -28.36 14.62 -24.59
CA THR A 231 -29.39 15.66 -24.41
C THR A 231 -28.98 17.00 -25.03
N ASN A 232 -27.69 17.19 -25.33
CA ASN A 232 -27.14 18.42 -25.88
C ASN A 232 -26.30 18.16 -27.15
N ALA A 233 -26.82 18.59 -28.31
CA ALA A 233 -26.14 18.44 -29.60
C ALA A 233 -24.77 19.16 -29.64
N ALA A 234 -24.63 20.31 -28.97
CA ALA A 234 -23.35 21.02 -28.90
C ALA A 234 -22.30 20.26 -28.07
N ALA A 235 -22.71 19.51 -27.04
CA ALA A 235 -21.80 18.64 -26.30
C ALA A 235 -21.26 17.49 -27.18
N LYS A 236 -22.11 16.94 -28.07
CA LYS A 236 -21.69 15.96 -29.07
C LYS A 236 -20.71 16.56 -30.10
N GLU A 237 -20.98 17.77 -30.59
CA GLU A 237 -20.03 18.48 -31.49
C GLU A 237 -18.68 18.73 -30.81
N VAL A 238 -18.67 19.11 -29.53
CA VAL A 238 -17.44 19.25 -28.73
C VAL A 238 -16.69 17.93 -28.63
N LEU A 239 -17.35 16.82 -28.27
CA LEU A 239 -16.73 15.48 -28.24
C LEU A 239 -16.08 15.12 -29.58
N HIS A 240 -16.80 15.32 -30.69
CA HIS A 240 -16.27 15.06 -32.02
C HIS A 240 -15.06 15.95 -32.35
N SER A 241 -15.11 17.25 -32.05
CA SER A 241 -14.00 18.19 -32.29
C SER A 241 -12.74 17.91 -31.47
N LEU A 242 -12.86 17.16 -30.37
CA LEU A 242 -11.76 16.78 -29.48
C LEU A 242 -11.35 15.31 -29.62
N THR A 243 -11.95 14.54 -30.53
CA THR A 243 -11.64 13.12 -30.76
C THR A 243 -10.99 12.94 -32.12
N TRP A 244 -9.85 12.24 -32.18
CA TRP A 244 -9.01 12.09 -33.38
C TRP A 244 -9.75 11.43 -34.56
N LEU A 245 -10.57 10.43 -34.26
CA LEU A 245 -11.38 9.70 -35.24
C LEU A 245 -12.78 9.42 -34.65
N PRO A 246 -13.69 10.42 -34.65
CA PRO A 246 -15.00 10.31 -33.99
C PRO A 246 -15.85 9.13 -34.50
N GLU A 247 -15.67 8.73 -35.76
CA GLU A 247 -16.37 7.62 -36.39
C GLU A 247 -16.09 6.28 -35.69
N ALA A 248 -14.89 6.10 -35.13
CA ALA A 248 -14.53 4.91 -34.36
C ALA A 248 -15.19 4.88 -32.96
N PHE A 249 -15.65 6.04 -32.46
CA PHE A 249 -16.32 6.18 -31.17
C PHE A 249 -17.84 6.11 -31.28
N GLY A 250 -18.41 6.42 -32.45
CA GLY A 250 -19.85 6.43 -32.69
C GLY A 250 -20.56 7.46 -31.81
N ASP A 251 -21.57 7.02 -31.05
CA ASP A 251 -22.29 7.86 -30.09
C ASP A 251 -21.68 7.84 -28.67
N TYR A 252 -20.46 7.31 -28.55
CA TYR A 252 -19.68 7.22 -27.29
C TYR A 252 -20.40 6.42 -26.18
N GLU A 253 -21.41 5.61 -26.51
CA GLU A 253 -22.17 4.79 -25.55
C GLU A 253 -21.26 3.78 -24.82
N TRP A 254 -20.44 3.05 -25.57
CA TRP A 254 -19.45 2.11 -25.01
C TRP A 254 -18.43 2.79 -24.10
N VAL A 255 -18.16 4.08 -24.32
CA VAL A 255 -17.20 4.85 -23.53
C VAL A 255 -17.77 5.14 -22.15
N ASP A 256 -19.05 5.52 -22.07
CA ASP A 256 -19.77 5.72 -20.82
C ASP A 256 -19.93 4.43 -20.02
N GLU A 257 -20.20 3.31 -20.69
CA GLU A 257 -20.21 2.00 -20.05
C GLU A 257 -18.81 1.62 -19.51
N MET A 258 -17.76 1.81 -20.31
CA MET A 258 -16.37 1.54 -19.92
C MET A 258 -15.89 2.40 -18.73
N LEU A 259 -16.35 3.66 -18.67
CA LEU A 259 -15.94 4.65 -17.66
C LEU A 259 -16.91 4.75 -16.48
N ARG A 260 -17.95 3.90 -16.44
CA ARG A 260 -18.96 3.91 -15.39
C ARG A 260 -18.35 3.59 -14.03
N GLY A 261 -18.45 4.52 -13.09
CA GLY A 261 -17.81 4.40 -11.79
C GLY A 261 -16.28 4.51 -11.89
N TYR A 262 -15.76 5.36 -12.78
CA TYR A 262 -14.38 5.82 -12.79
C TYR A 262 -14.32 7.36 -12.74
N SER A 263 -13.29 7.90 -12.08
CA SER A 263 -13.03 9.33 -11.88
C SER A 263 -11.66 9.75 -12.47
N LEU A 264 -11.51 11.02 -12.86
CA LEU A 264 -10.30 11.49 -13.57
C LEU A 264 -9.12 11.72 -12.61
N ALA A 265 -7.98 11.10 -12.93
CA ALA A 265 -6.72 11.37 -12.25
C ALA A 265 -6.08 12.66 -12.77
N SER A 266 -5.72 13.55 -11.84
CA SER A 266 -5.08 14.86 -12.11
C SER A 266 -3.70 14.84 -12.77
N LYS A 267 -3.11 13.66 -13.00
CA LYS A 267 -1.74 13.54 -13.51
C LYS A 267 -1.72 13.19 -14.99
N VAL A 268 -1.15 14.10 -15.79
CA VAL A 268 -0.70 13.83 -17.16
C VAL A 268 0.61 13.05 -17.13
N TYR A 269 0.71 12.05 -18.00
CA TYR A 269 1.92 11.29 -18.29
C TYR A 269 2.28 11.53 -19.76
N TYR A 270 3.51 11.92 -20.06
CA TYR A 270 3.97 12.07 -21.44
C TYR A 270 4.71 10.80 -21.88
N ALA A 271 4.58 10.43 -23.15
CA ALA A 271 5.25 9.26 -23.71
C ALA A 271 6.77 9.46 -23.68
N VAL A 272 7.54 8.45 -23.24
CA VAL A 272 9.01 8.59 -23.12
C VAL A 272 9.67 8.65 -24.50
N ASP A 273 9.09 7.95 -25.47
CA ASP A 273 9.46 7.91 -26.89
C ASP A 273 8.92 9.10 -27.70
N ALA A 274 7.93 9.85 -27.18
CA ALA A 274 7.22 10.89 -27.91
C ALA A 274 6.60 12.00 -27.01
N PRO A 275 7.37 12.63 -26.09
CA PRO A 275 6.79 13.40 -24.98
C PRO A 275 6.05 14.67 -25.42
N GLU A 276 6.40 15.22 -26.59
CA GLU A 276 5.74 16.39 -27.17
C GLU A 276 4.55 16.04 -28.08
N GLU A 277 4.33 14.75 -28.37
CA GLU A 277 3.35 14.27 -29.37
C GLU A 277 2.28 13.36 -28.80
N VAL A 278 2.56 12.63 -27.71
CA VAL A 278 1.64 11.69 -27.07
C VAL A 278 1.63 11.88 -25.56
N ALA A 279 0.41 12.00 -25.01
CA ALA A 279 0.15 12.11 -23.60
C ALA A 279 -0.93 11.10 -23.18
N TYR A 280 -0.90 10.69 -21.91
CA TYR A 280 -1.85 9.77 -21.33
C TYR A 280 -2.37 10.34 -20.01
N MET A 281 -3.65 10.08 -19.76
CA MET A 281 -4.28 10.33 -18.48
C MET A 281 -5.07 9.10 -18.04
N ARG A 282 -5.40 9.04 -16.76
CA ARG A 282 -6.00 7.85 -16.15
C ARG A 282 -7.40 8.16 -15.63
N PHE A 283 -8.30 7.25 -15.96
CA PHE A 283 -9.54 7.03 -15.23
C PHE A 283 -9.24 5.98 -14.15
N ILE A 284 -9.65 6.25 -12.92
CA ILE A 284 -9.43 5.36 -11.76
C ILE A 284 -10.79 5.00 -11.16
N PRO A 285 -11.05 3.74 -10.78
CA PRO A 285 -12.34 3.34 -10.21
C PRO A 285 -12.76 4.21 -9.02
N GLU A 286 -14.02 4.65 -9.03
CA GLU A 286 -14.67 5.35 -7.94
C GLU A 286 -15.00 4.35 -6.82
N VAL A 287 -14.61 4.69 -5.60
CA VAL A 287 -14.83 3.83 -4.43
C VAL A 287 -16.23 4.08 -3.88
N ALA A 288 -17.25 3.53 -4.56
CA ALA A 288 -18.61 3.51 -4.03
C ALA A 288 -18.67 2.75 -2.69
N GLN A 289 -19.44 3.27 -1.73
CA GLN A 289 -19.51 2.72 -0.38
C GLN A 289 -19.99 1.27 -0.33
N SER A 290 -19.52 0.57 0.70
CA SER A 290 -19.69 -0.85 0.94
C SER A 290 -21.14 -1.37 0.86
N SER A 291 -21.38 -2.43 0.06
CA SER A 291 -22.18 -3.58 0.53
C SER A 291 -22.04 -4.85 -0.32
N ARG A 292 -21.22 -5.78 0.20
CA ARG A 292 -21.36 -7.25 0.18
C ARG A 292 -21.68 -8.04 -1.12
N THR A 293 -20.97 -9.16 -1.19
CA THR A 293 -21.22 -10.41 -1.97
C THR A 293 -20.66 -10.41 -3.40
N PHE A 294 -20.63 -11.62 -3.98
CA PHE A 294 -20.24 -12.00 -5.36
C PHE A 294 -18.76 -12.28 -5.67
N ALA A 295 -18.53 -13.54 -6.08
CA ALA A 295 -17.74 -14.04 -7.21
C ALA A 295 -16.24 -13.66 -7.38
N PRO A 296 -15.43 -14.53 -8.02
CA PRO A 296 -14.06 -14.21 -8.40
C PRO A 296 -14.04 -13.21 -9.56
N MET A 297 -14.02 -11.91 -9.24
CA MET A 297 -13.87 -10.83 -10.22
C MET A 297 -12.47 -10.24 -10.16
N ALA A 298 -11.90 -9.96 -11.34
CA ALA A 298 -10.66 -9.21 -11.46
C ALA A 298 -10.85 -7.81 -10.85
N VAL A 299 -9.84 -7.32 -10.14
CA VAL A 299 -9.78 -5.89 -9.77
C VAL A 299 -9.72 -5.10 -11.08
N PRO A 300 -10.63 -4.15 -11.35
CA PRO A 300 -10.61 -3.42 -12.61
C PRO A 300 -9.29 -2.67 -12.79
N SER A 301 -8.66 -2.85 -13.95
CA SER A 301 -7.51 -2.06 -14.37
C SER A 301 -7.91 -0.60 -14.52
N ALA A 302 -6.96 0.33 -14.32
CA ALA A 302 -7.20 1.72 -14.69
C ALA A 302 -7.40 1.81 -16.21
N VAL A 303 -8.38 2.59 -16.65
CA VAL A 303 -8.53 2.92 -18.07
C VAL A 303 -7.63 4.10 -18.38
N PHE A 304 -6.81 3.98 -19.42
CA PHE A 304 -5.96 5.03 -19.93
C PHE A 304 -6.65 5.68 -21.12
N VAL A 305 -6.65 7.02 -21.15
CA VAL A 305 -6.99 7.77 -22.35
C VAL A 305 -5.70 8.25 -22.98
N THR A 306 -5.51 7.88 -24.24
CA THR A 306 -4.39 8.33 -25.06
C THR A 306 -4.81 9.61 -25.77
N LEU A 307 -4.00 10.66 -25.63
CA LEU A 307 -4.14 11.90 -26.37
C LEU A 307 -2.96 12.04 -27.34
N VAL A 308 -3.26 12.40 -28.58
CA VAL A 308 -2.28 12.72 -29.62
C VAL A 308 -2.30 14.20 -29.90
N ARG A 309 -1.13 14.78 -30.15
CA ARG A 309 -0.99 16.17 -30.58
C ARG A 309 -1.17 16.27 -32.09
N THR A 310 -2.13 17.08 -32.51
CA THR A 310 -2.57 17.16 -33.92
C THR A 310 -2.11 18.45 -34.61
N GLY A 311 -1.43 19.31 -33.86
CA GLY A 311 -0.75 20.52 -34.32
C GLY A 311 -0.05 21.22 -33.15
N PRO A 312 0.64 22.35 -33.39
CA PRO A 312 1.42 23.04 -32.36
C PRO A 312 0.61 23.48 -31.12
N LYS A 313 -0.72 23.56 -31.21
CA LYS A 313 -1.63 24.09 -30.17
C LYS A 313 -2.84 23.20 -29.84
N GLN A 314 -2.91 21.95 -30.30
CA GLN A 314 -4.09 21.10 -30.06
C GLN A 314 -3.72 19.65 -29.77
N TRP A 315 -4.31 19.14 -28.68
CA TRP A 315 -4.40 17.71 -28.37
C TRP A 315 -5.80 17.19 -28.70
N MET A 316 -5.91 15.91 -29.02
CA MET A 316 -7.17 15.21 -29.28
C MET A 316 -7.13 13.82 -28.66
N VAL A 317 -8.27 13.34 -28.15
CA VAL A 317 -8.45 11.97 -27.65
C VAL A 317 -8.35 11.00 -28.81
N TRP A 318 -7.36 10.11 -28.76
CA TRP A 318 -7.11 9.09 -29.78
C TRP A 318 -7.85 7.78 -29.50
N GLY A 319 -7.87 7.35 -28.23
CA GLY A 319 -8.39 6.05 -27.84
C GLY A 319 -8.37 5.81 -26.34
N LEU A 320 -9.14 4.82 -25.90
CA LEU A 320 -9.19 4.35 -24.51
C LEU A 320 -8.80 2.87 -24.45
N GLY A 321 -8.11 2.46 -23.39
CA GLY A 321 -7.66 1.08 -23.20
C GLY A 321 -7.16 0.78 -21.79
N ASP A 322 -6.74 -0.47 -21.55
CA ASP A 322 -6.22 -0.96 -20.27
C ASP A 322 -4.69 -0.74 -20.10
N HIS A 323 -4.04 -0.18 -21.11
CA HIS A 323 -2.61 0.12 -21.15
C HIS A 323 -2.33 1.45 -21.86
N MET A 324 -1.10 1.98 -21.72
CA MET A 324 -0.58 3.07 -22.54
C MET A 324 0.12 2.48 -23.79
N PRO A 325 -0.44 2.62 -25.00
CA PRO A 325 0.22 2.17 -26.24
C PRO A 325 1.46 3.02 -26.55
N SER A 326 2.46 2.49 -27.26
CA SER A 326 3.63 3.30 -27.67
C SER A 326 3.30 4.20 -28.87
N LEU A 327 4.17 5.17 -29.20
CA LEU A 327 3.99 5.99 -30.42
C LEU A 327 3.89 5.12 -31.68
N ARG A 328 4.62 4.00 -31.70
CA ARG A 328 4.58 3.03 -32.79
C ARG A 328 3.20 2.41 -32.92
N ASP A 329 2.62 1.91 -31.82
CA ASP A 329 1.31 1.25 -31.84
C ASP A 329 0.17 2.23 -32.20
N ILE A 330 0.32 3.51 -31.87
CA ILE A 330 -0.59 4.60 -32.24
C ILE A 330 -0.53 4.93 -33.74
N ARG A 331 0.64 4.77 -34.38
CA ARG A 331 0.89 5.11 -35.79
C ARG A 331 0.78 3.92 -36.77
N GLY A 332 0.93 2.69 -36.29
CA GLY A 332 0.97 1.44 -37.07
C GLY A 332 2.39 0.93 -37.32
#